data_AF-A0A3B4YCE0-F1
#
_entry.id   AF-A0A3B4YCE0-F1
#
_cell.length_a   1.000
_cell.length_b   1.000
_cell.length_c   1.000
_cell.angle_alpha   90.00
_cell.angle_beta   90.00
_cell.angle_gamma   90.00
#
_symmetry.space_group_name_H-M   'P 1'
#
loop_
_entity.id
_entity.type
_entity.pdbx_description
1 polymer ?
#
loop_
_entity_poly.entity_id
_entity_poly.type
_entity_poly.pdbx_seq_one_letter_code
_entity_poly.pdbx_strand_id
1 'polypeptide(L)'
;THSHLVSNCHITTKNTSCMIIFSFINIIETDIGEFMVTLPKTIEVLKGSCVTIPCSFEIPRRFQNNLDNTCKTIWKNKDEVIFTSDNPNLITTKEMTGDLTRKNCTTTFNNMRLDHTNDYYFRLQCDNQLKWNFHDASVNIIVKADPPSPTLTPSTLEETEGTSVRLKCSAPAPCLSQPPTLTWTPGLGDSQETLQENQDKTKVMTSVLTFTASHLHHGKTISCTATYNKQDGSPLSSAHSVLTADISYTPKSTTVSVRPSGPVPEDTNVTLTCTSDAKPAVRNYTWYRADGGQETFIGTGQTLNITASKLTAAFICMAENLLGTGRSNISQIDVQCMAYCVNAKFYKMPYIQICFLAVLHLFDSLANNILFHRLFLTFASLFKLF
;
A
#
# COMPACT_ATOMS: atom_id res chain seq x y z
N THR A 1 -45.59 27.21 24.89
CA THR A 1 -45.42 26.56 26.20
C THR A 1 -44.55 27.44 27.07
N HIS A 2 -45.02 27.66 28.30
CA HIS A 2 -44.65 28.68 29.29
C HIS A 2 -43.16 29.04 29.48
N SER A 3 -42.90 30.32 29.80
CA SER A 3 -42.45 30.68 31.16
C SER A 3 -42.57 32.19 31.44
N HIS A 4 -43.24 32.47 32.55
CA HIS A 4 -43.50 33.77 33.16
C HIS A 4 -42.27 34.30 33.91
N LEU A 5 -42.10 35.62 33.98
CA LEU A 5 -41.47 36.28 35.14
C LEU A 5 -42.32 37.48 35.54
N VAL A 6 -43.01 37.31 36.67
CA VAL A 6 -43.77 38.30 37.42
C VAL A 6 -42.80 39.03 38.34
N SER A 7 -42.72 40.37 38.24
CA SER A 7 -42.08 41.21 39.25
C SER A 7 -43.16 41.96 40.04
N ASN A 8 -43.41 41.51 41.26
CA ASN A 8 -44.21 42.23 42.25
C ASN A 8 -43.37 43.35 42.85
N CYS A 9 -43.79 44.60 42.71
CA CYS A 9 -43.27 45.72 43.49
C CYS A 9 -44.42 46.37 44.28
N HIS A 10 -44.25 46.38 45.60
CA HIS A 10 -45.23 46.78 46.60
C HIS A 10 -45.35 48.32 46.63
N ILE A 11 -46.54 48.84 46.34
CA ILE A 11 -46.86 50.26 46.49
C ILE A 11 -47.14 50.54 47.98
N THR A 12 -46.40 51.46 48.58
CA THR A 12 -46.81 52.18 49.79
C THR A 12 -46.73 53.69 49.55
N THR A 13 -47.64 54.39 50.20
CA THR A 13 -48.25 55.67 49.83
C THR A 13 -47.49 56.90 50.35
N LYS A 14 -47.40 57.96 49.52
CA LYS A 14 -47.84 59.36 49.79
C LYS A 14 -47.05 60.39 48.97
N ASN A 15 -47.82 61.21 48.24
CA ASN A 15 -47.57 62.58 47.78
C ASN A 15 -46.13 63.11 47.78
N THR A 16 -45.58 63.33 46.59
CA THR A 16 -45.14 64.67 46.15
C THR A 16 -44.89 64.65 44.64
N SER A 17 -45.36 65.71 43.98
CA SER A 17 -45.34 65.93 42.54
C SER A 17 -43.99 65.64 41.90
N CYS A 18 -43.95 64.76 40.89
CA CYS A 18 -42.79 64.58 40.04
C CYS A 18 -43.22 64.74 38.58
N MET A 19 -42.72 65.81 37.94
CA MET A 19 -42.78 66.01 36.50
C MET A 19 -42.25 64.75 35.79
N ILE A 20 -43.06 64.20 34.89
CA ILE A 20 -42.65 63.10 34.03
C ILE A 20 -41.80 63.70 32.90
N ILE A 21 -40.47 63.57 33.00
CA ILE A 21 -39.57 63.74 31.86
C ILE A 21 -39.52 62.39 31.16
N PHE A 22 -40.25 62.27 30.04
CA PHE A 22 -40.07 61.15 29.12
C PHE A 22 -38.75 61.34 28.36
N SER A 23 -37.67 60.77 28.88
CA SER A 23 -36.47 60.53 28.09
C SER A 23 -36.76 59.38 27.13
N PHE A 24 -37.06 59.70 25.88
CA PHE A 24 -37.05 58.75 24.77
C PHE A 24 -35.62 58.23 24.60
N ILE A 25 -35.33 57.05 25.14
CA ILE A 25 -34.18 56.28 24.70
C ILE A 25 -34.56 55.75 23.31
N ASN A 26 -34.10 56.45 22.28
CA ASN A 26 -34.01 55.87 20.94
C ASN A 26 -33.07 54.67 21.05
N ILE A 27 -33.64 53.47 21.09
CA ILE A 27 -32.89 52.25 20.79
C ILE A 27 -32.60 52.34 19.29
N ILE A 28 -31.44 52.90 18.95
CA ILE A 28 -30.86 52.74 17.62
C ILE A 28 -30.70 51.24 17.44
N GLU A 29 -31.45 50.68 16.50
CA GLU A 29 -31.27 49.32 16.02
C GLU A 29 -29.81 49.17 15.60
N THR A 30 -29.00 48.54 16.45
CA THR A 30 -27.57 48.36 16.24
C THR A 30 -27.37 47.56 14.97
N ASP A 31 -26.62 48.14 14.03
CA ASP A 31 -26.29 47.58 12.72
C ASP A 31 -25.68 46.17 12.88
N ILE A 32 -26.47 45.13 12.61
CA ILE A 32 -26.09 43.73 12.81
C ILE A 32 -25.26 43.28 11.61
N GLY A 33 -23.97 43.64 11.59
CA GLY A 33 -22.99 43.07 10.67
C GLY A 33 -21.68 43.86 10.62
N GLU A 34 -20.55 43.14 10.65
CA GLU A 34 -19.22 43.69 10.45
C GLU A 34 -18.66 43.27 9.09
N PHE A 35 -17.68 44.00 8.58
CA PHE A 35 -16.92 43.58 7.42
C PHE A 35 -15.97 42.45 7.83
N MET A 36 -16.15 41.27 7.25
CA MET A 36 -15.27 40.12 7.51
C MET A 36 -14.82 39.48 6.20
N VAL A 37 -13.64 38.87 6.19
CA VAL A 37 -13.19 38.05 5.06
C VAL A 37 -12.62 36.73 5.58
N THR A 38 -12.92 35.66 4.87
CA THR A 38 -12.37 34.33 5.08
C THR A 38 -11.30 34.09 4.03
N LEU A 39 -10.06 33.97 4.49
CA LEU A 39 -8.89 33.67 3.67
C LEU A 39 -8.08 32.55 4.33
N PRO A 40 -7.39 31.71 3.54
CA PRO A 40 -6.36 30.84 4.08
C PRO A 40 -5.17 31.67 4.56
N LYS A 41 -4.44 31.15 5.57
CA LYS A 41 -3.29 31.86 6.14
C LYS A 41 -2.08 31.86 5.21
N THR A 42 -1.78 30.70 4.61
CA THR A 42 -0.59 30.52 3.78
C THR A 42 -0.90 29.58 2.63
N ILE A 43 -0.42 29.90 1.43
CA ILE A 43 -0.48 29.02 0.27
C ILE A 43 0.91 28.94 -0.36
N GLU A 44 1.41 27.72 -0.51
CA GLU A 44 2.64 27.47 -1.26
C GLU A 44 2.30 27.17 -2.74
N VAL A 45 3.03 27.79 -3.65
CA VAL A 45 2.84 27.62 -5.10
C VAL A 45 4.18 27.45 -5.81
N LEU A 46 4.17 26.62 -6.85
CA LEU A 46 5.32 26.41 -7.72
C LEU A 46 5.50 27.58 -8.69
N LYS A 47 6.73 28.06 -8.85
CA LYS A 47 7.13 29.04 -9.86
C LYS A 47 6.67 28.59 -11.26
N GLY A 48 6.04 29.49 -12.00
CA GLY A 48 5.52 29.23 -13.35
C GLY A 48 4.15 28.54 -13.36
N SER A 49 3.58 28.23 -12.19
CA SER A 49 2.21 27.70 -12.06
C SER A 49 1.22 28.80 -11.62
N CYS A 50 -0.03 28.43 -11.39
CA CYS A 50 -1.08 29.33 -10.91
C CYS A 50 -1.43 29.07 -9.43
N VAL A 51 -2.08 30.03 -8.79
CA VAL A 51 -2.65 29.88 -7.44
C VAL A 51 -4.07 30.43 -7.41
N THR A 52 -5.01 29.62 -6.95
CA THR A 52 -6.39 30.01 -6.68
C THR A 52 -6.54 30.21 -5.18
N ILE A 53 -6.84 31.44 -4.77
CA ILE A 53 -7.02 31.82 -3.37
C ILE A 53 -8.51 31.69 -3.04
N PRO A 54 -8.95 30.66 -2.27
CA PRO A 54 -10.32 30.58 -1.84
C PRO A 54 -10.65 31.76 -0.93
N CYS A 55 -11.72 32.50 -1.28
CA CYS A 55 -12.06 33.73 -0.60
C CYS A 55 -13.58 33.92 -0.54
N SER A 56 -14.09 34.25 0.63
CA SER A 56 -15.47 34.69 0.85
C SER A 56 -15.49 35.86 1.83
N PHE A 57 -16.43 36.80 1.68
CA PHE A 57 -16.50 37.97 2.54
C PHE A 57 -17.91 38.23 3.04
N GLU A 58 -18.04 38.99 4.12
CA GLU A 58 -19.30 39.48 4.67
C GLU A 58 -19.26 41.01 4.73
N ILE A 59 -20.43 41.62 4.55
CA ILE A 59 -20.62 43.07 4.61
C ILE A 59 -21.76 43.42 5.56
N PRO A 60 -21.73 44.59 6.21
CA PRO A 60 -22.85 45.09 7.00
C PRO A 60 -24.13 45.21 6.18
N ARG A 61 -25.29 44.95 6.81
CA ARG A 61 -26.60 44.95 6.14
C ARG A 61 -26.90 46.27 5.43
N ARG A 62 -26.46 47.40 5.99
CA ARG A 62 -26.62 48.73 5.37
C ARG A 62 -26.01 48.84 3.97
N PHE A 63 -25.00 48.03 3.64
CA PHE A 63 -24.33 48.05 2.34
C PHE A 63 -24.82 46.95 1.40
N GLN A 64 -25.81 46.15 1.79
CA GLN A 64 -26.22 44.98 1.02
C GLN A 64 -26.81 45.34 -0.35
N ASN A 65 -27.47 46.50 -0.45
CA ASN A 65 -27.98 47.04 -1.72
C ASN A 65 -26.90 47.73 -2.58
N ASN A 66 -25.70 47.95 -2.02
CA ASN A 66 -24.56 48.52 -2.73
C ASN A 66 -23.67 47.44 -3.37
N LEU A 67 -23.93 46.15 -3.10
CA LEU A 67 -23.19 45.06 -3.72
C LEU A 67 -23.83 44.73 -5.08
N ASP A 68 -23.20 45.20 -6.15
CA ASP A 68 -23.70 45.08 -7.52
C ASP A 68 -22.61 44.59 -8.50
N ASN A 69 -22.94 44.57 -9.79
CA ASN A 69 -22.03 44.11 -10.85
C ASN A 69 -20.89 45.09 -11.18
N THR A 70 -20.88 46.29 -10.60
CA THR A 70 -19.77 47.27 -10.73
C THR A 70 -18.64 46.97 -9.77
N CYS A 71 -18.89 46.13 -8.76
CA CYS A 71 -17.90 45.72 -7.79
C CYS A 71 -16.74 44.97 -8.43
N LYS A 72 -15.53 45.29 -7.97
CA LYS A 72 -14.26 44.76 -8.44
C LYS A 72 -13.41 44.30 -7.27
N THR A 73 -12.59 43.29 -7.53
CA THR A 73 -11.59 42.81 -6.59
C THR A 73 -10.27 43.49 -6.83
N ILE A 74 -9.63 43.91 -5.75
CA ILE A 74 -8.29 44.48 -5.75
C ILE A 74 -7.50 43.72 -4.69
N TRP A 75 -6.33 43.21 -5.07
CA TRP A 75 -5.38 42.59 -4.13
C TRP A 75 -4.21 43.52 -3.93
N LYS A 76 -3.89 43.77 -2.66
CA LYS A 76 -2.86 44.74 -2.25
C LYS A 76 -1.79 44.09 -1.41
N ASN A 77 -0.61 44.68 -1.46
CA ASN A 77 0.57 44.33 -0.69
C ASN A 77 1.27 45.65 -0.30
N LYS A 78 1.47 45.90 1.00
CA LYS A 78 2.12 47.11 1.52
C LYS A 78 1.62 48.42 0.87
N ASP A 79 0.31 48.48 0.64
CA ASP A 79 -0.41 49.58 -0.02
C ASP A 79 -0.10 49.83 -1.50
N GLU A 80 0.81 49.08 -2.09
CA GLU A 80 0.95 48.97 -3.53
C GLU A 80 -0.17 48.09 -4.10
N VAL A 81 -0.76 48.59 -5.18
CA VAL A 81 -1.78 47.86 -5.94
C VAL A 81 -1.07 46.90 -6.88
N ILE A 82 -0.92 45.64 -6.46
CA ILE A 82 -0.32 44.60 -7.30
C ILE A 82 -1.30 44.12 -8.37
N PHE A 83 -2.59 44.26 -8.11
CA PHE A 83 -3.65 43.68 -8.93
C PHE A 83 -4.91 44.56 -8.95
N THR A 84 -5.40 44.88 -10.15
CA THR A 84 -6.75 45.41 -10.36
C THR A 84 -7.41 44.68 -11.53
N SER A 85 -8.73 44.51 -11.47
CA SER A 85 -9.53 43.92 -12.55
C SER A 85 -9.50 44.70 -13.88
N ASP A 86 -8.87 45.88 -13.92
CA ASP A 86 -8.94 46.84 -15.03
C ASP A 86 -7.56 47.19 -15.64
N ASN A 87 -6.45 46.54 -15.25
CA ASN A 87 -5.11 46.93 -15.73
C ASN A 87 -4.56 45.97 -16.82
N PRO A 88 -4.11 46.48 -17.98
CA PRO A 88 -3.69 45.67 -19.14
C PRO A 88 -2.44 44.78 -18.95
N ASN A 89 -1.65 44.94 -17.88
CA ASN A 89 -0.40 44.17 -17.71
C ASN A 89 -0.56 42.82 -16.98
N LEU A 90 -1.70 42.61 -16.29
CA LEU A 90 -2.09 41.36 -15.63
C LEU A 90 -3.61 41.25 -15.76
N ILE A 91 -4.06 40.80 -16.93
CA ILE A 91 -5.48 40.67 -17.28
C ILE A 91 -6.13 39.70 -16.28
N THR A 92 -7.03 40.20 -15.44
CA THR A 92 -8.10 39.37 -14.90
C THR A 92 -9.40 39.75 -15.53
N THR A 93 -9.92 38.82 -16.31
CA THR A 93 -11.31 38.83 -16.72
C THR A 93 -12.18 38.52 -15.50
N LYS A 94 -13.46 38.91 -15.56
CA LYS A 94 -14.52 38.46 -14.63
C LYS A 94 -14.56 36.93 -14.48
N GLU A 95 -13.93 36.19 -15.38
CA GLU A 95 -13.80 34.72 -15.38
C GLU A 95 -12.73 34.19 -14.40
N MET A 96 -11.76 35.02 -13.99
CA MET A 96 -10.67 34.63 -13.08
C MET A 96 -10.98 34.89 -11.60
N THR A 97 -12.13 35.51 -11.32
CA THR A 97 -12.61 35.81 -9.97
C THR A 97 -14.03 35.30 -9.77
N GLY A 98 -14.36 34.87 -8.55
CA GLY A 98 -15.70 34.46 -8.16
C GLY A 98 -16.75 35.56 -8.30
N ASP A 99 -18.01 35.16 -8.21
CA ASP A 99 -19.15 36.08 -8.25
C ASP A 99 -19.25 36.91 -6.96
N LEU A 100 -18.81 38.17 -7.02
CA LEU A 100 -18.83 39.10 -5.90
C LEU A 100 -20.24 39.40 -5.40
N THR A 101 -21.27 39.34 -6.26
CA THR A 101 -22.66 39.53 -5.84
C THR A 101 -23.14 38.40 -4.92
N ARG A 102 -22.51 37.23 -5.04
CA ARG A 102 -22.67 36.08 -4.14
C ARG A 102 -21.64 36.03 -3.04
N LYS A 103 -20.94 37.15 -2.78
CA LYS A 103 -19.89 37.29 -1.77
C LYS A 103 -18.71 36.33 -1.95
N ASN A 104 -18.48 35.86 -3.18
CA ASN A 104 -17.36 35.00 -3.52
C ASN A 104 -16.24 35.84 -4.15
N CYS A 105 -15.14 36.01 -3.43
CA CYS A 105 -13.96 36.76 -3.86
C CYS A 105 -12.81 35.86 -4.30
N THR A 106 -13.06 34.57 -4.53
CA THR A 106 -12.03 33.60 -4.93
C THR A 106 -11.32 34.09 -6.19
N THR A 107 -10.00 34.26 -6.16
CA THR A 107 -9.22 34.81 -7.29
C THR A 107 -8.11 33.85 -7.69
N THR A 108 -7.86 33.71 -8.99
CA THR A 108 -6.71 32.94 -9.50
C THR A 108 -5.64 33.88 -10.04
N PHE A 109 -4.41 33.74 -9.55
CA PHE A 109 -3.22 34.36 -10.12
C PHE A 109 -2.47 33.34 -10.99
N ASN A 110 -2.16 33.72 -12.22
CA ASN A 110 -1.44 32.90 -13.17
C ASN A 110 0.05 33.23 -13.18
N ASN A 111 0.87 32.28 -13.64
CA ASN A 111 2.31 32.46 -13.87
C ASN A 111 3.06 33.10 -12.69
N MET A 112 2.97 32.47 -11.52
CA MET A 112 3.58 32.94 -10.27
C MET A 112 5.10 32.97 -10.38
N ARG A 113 5.71 34.08 -9.95
CA ARG A 113 7.16 34.29 -9.95
C ARG A 113 7.70 34.41 -8.53
N LEU A 114 9.00 34.22 -8.35
CA LEU A 114 9.63 34.24 -7.03
C LEU A 114 9.44 35.59 -6.31
N ASP A 115 9.44 36.69 -7.06
CA ASP A 115 9.21 38.06 -6.57
C ASP A 115 7.76 38.34 -6.14
N HIS A 116 6.83 37.42 -6.42
CA HIS A 116 5.44 37.48 -5.94
C HIS A 116 5.25 36.85 -4.55
N THR A 117 6.32 36.44 -3.88
CA THR A 117 6.23 35.98 -2.49
C THR A 117 5.93 37.15 -1.57
N ASN A 118 4.74 37.18 -0.98
CA ASN A 118 4.33 38.25 -0.07
C ASN A 118 3.02 37.97 0.67
N ASP A 119 2.65 38.92 1.53
CA ASP A 119 1.33 39.00 2.14
C ASP A 119 0.37 39.84 1.29
N TYR A 120 -0.79 39.25 0.99
CA TYR A 120 -1.82 39.87 0.17
C TYR A 120 -3.11 40.02 0.97
N TYR A 121 -3.70 41.21 0.93
CA TYR A 121 -5.01 41.47 1.51
C TYR A 121 -6.04 41.86 0.45
N PHE A 122 -7.29 41.49 0.72
CA PHE A 122 -8.42 41.72 -0.18
C PHE A 122 -8.99 43.13 0.01
N ARG A 123 -9.30 43.80 -1.09
CA ARG A 123 -10.07 45.05 -1.14
C ARG A 123 -11.27 44.88 -2.07
N LEU A 124 -12.44 45.24 -1.56
CA LEU A 124 -13.66 45.39 -2.34
C LEU A 124 -13.83 46.84 -2.78
N GLN A 125 -14.09 47.06 -4.06
CA GLN A 125 -14.33 48.39 -4.60
C GLN A 125 -15.47 48.37 -5.64
N CYS A 126 -16.59 49.01 -5.30
CA CYS A 126 -17.72 49.21 -6.21
C CYS A 126 -17.80 50.67 -6.66
N ASP A 127 -18.56 50.94 -7.73
CA ASP A 127 -18.80 52.30 -8.25
C ASP A 127 -19.89 53.03 -7.44
N ASN A 128 -19.86 52.84 -6.12
CA ASN A 128 -20.77 53.44 -5.15
C ASN A 128 -20.05 53.63 -3.80
N GLN A 129 -20.79 53.72 -2.69
CA GLN A 129 -20.21 53.93 -1.36
C GLN A 129 -19.50 52.70 -0.76
N LEU A 130 -19.70 51.50 -1.33
CA LEU A 130 -19.11 50.26 -0.87
C LEU A 130 -17.66 50.12 -1.35
N LYS A 131 -16.74 50.64 -0.53
CA LYS A 131 -15.29 50.54 -0.73
C LYS A 131 -14.64 50.18 0.59
N TRP A 132 -14.01 49.01 0.68
CA TRP A 132 -13.47 48.51 1.94
C TRP A 132 -12.17 47.72 1.74
N ASN A 133 -11.19 47.97 2.61
CA ASN A 133 -9.98 47.16 2.72
C ASN A 133 -10.13 46.21 3.91
N PHE A 134 -9.93 44.92 3.68
CA PHE A 134 -9.94 43.93 4.76
C PHE A 134 -8.53 43.79 5.34
N HIS A 135 -8.07 44.79 6.10
CA HIS A 135 -6.71 44.81 6.67
C HIS A 135 -6.50 43.76 7.76
N ASP A 136 -7.58 43.28 8.40
CA ASP A 136 -7.51 42.34 9.52
C ASP A 136 -7.19 40.90 9.09
N ALA A 137 -7.16 40.62 7.78
CA ALA A 137 -6.83 39.31 7.24
C ALA A 137 -6.02 39.42 5.95
N SER A 138 -4.93 38.65 5.90
CA SER A 138 -4.07 38.51 4.74
C SER A 138 -3.73 37.05 4.49
N VAL A 139 -3.46 36.71 3.23
CA VAL A 139 -2.90 35.42 2.82
C VAL A 139 -1.43 35.60 2.48
N ASN A 140 -0.58 34.78 3.08
CA ASN A 140 0.84 34.70 2.74
C ASN A 140 1.04 33.74 1.56
N ILE A 141 1.44 34.25 0.40
CA ILE A 141 1.72 33.44 -0.78
C ILE A 141 3.23 33.22 -0.85
N ILE A 142 3.65 31.96 -0.87
CA ILE A 142 5.06 31.57 -0.94
C ILE A 142 5.32 30.89 -2.28
N VAL A 143 6.11 31.53 -3.13
CA VAL A 143 6.46 30.97 -4.44
C VAL A 143 7.81 30.24 -4.34
N LYS A 144 7.81 28.94 -4.60
CA LYS A 144 9.01 28.07 -4.56
C LYS A 144 9.45 27.67 -5.96
N ALA A 145 10.76 27.46 -6.15
CA ALA A 145 11.31 26.96 -7.40
C ALA A 145 11.04 25.45 -7.58
N ASP A 146 11.06 24.71 -6.47
CA ASP A 146 10.86 23.27 -6.45
C ASP A 146 9.42 22.90 -6.08
N PRO A 147 8.86 21.82 -6.66
CA PRO A 147 7.52 21.36 -6.35
C PRO A 147 7.44 20.78 -4.93
N PRO A 148 6.28 20.92 -4.24
CA PRO A 148 6.11 20.35 -2.91
C PRO A 148 6.11 18.81 -2.97
N SER A 149 6.84 18.18 -2.06
CA SER A 149 6.82 16.72 -1.95
C SER A 149 5.44 16.21 -1.51
N PRO A 150 4.90 15.17 -2.16
CA PRO A 150 3.65 14.57 -1.73
C PRO A 150 3.79 13.95 -0.34
N THR A 151 2.70 13.86 0.40
CA THR A 151 2.65 13.20 1.71
C THR A 151 2.05 11.80 1.56
N LEU A 152 2.75 10.79 2.11
CA LEU A 152 2.26 9.42 2.19
C LEU A 152 1.58 9.17 3.54
N THR A 153 0.44 8.47 3.52
CA THR A 153 -0.31 8.08 4.70
C THR A 153 -0.80 6.64 4.56
N PRO A 154 -0.41 5.72 5.47
CA PRO A 154 0.61 5.90 6.51
C PRO A 154 2.00 6.21 5.94
N SER A 155 2.90 6.75 6.77
CA SER A 155 4.29 7.05 6.40
C SER A 155 5.20 5.81 6.42
N THR A 156 4.77 4.75 7.12
CA THR A 156 5.40 3.43 7.16
C THR A 156 4.41 2.36 6.70
N LEU A 157 4.92 1.24 6.21
CA LEU A 157 4.11 0.10 5.79
C LEU A 157 4.62 -1.17 6.48
N GLU A 158 3.94 -1.58 7.54
CA GLU A 158 4.26 -2.77 8.34
C GLU A 158 3.04 -3.67 8.41
N GLU A 159 3.03 -4.72 7.59
CA GLU A 159 1.83 -5.55 7.40
C GLU A 159 2.17 -7.04 7.29
N THR A 160 1.16 -7.90 7.38
CA THR A 160 1.29 -9.33 7.11
C THR A 160 0.89 -9.66 5.67
N GLU A 161 1.49 -10.70 5.10
CA GLU A 161 1.07 -11.24 3.80
C GLU A 161 -0.43 -11.56 3.80
N GLY A 162 -1.12 -11.20 2.71
CA GLY A 162 -2.56 -11.34 2.56
C GLY A 162 -3.38 -10.16 3.07
N THR A 163 -2.79 -9.21 3.82
CA THR A 163 -3.50 -8.00 4.24
C THR A 163 -3.81 -7.09 3.06
N SER A 164 -5.04 -6.55 3.02
CA SER A 164 -5.42 -5.51 2.07
C SER A 164 -4.88 -4.16 2.54
N VAL A 165 -3.86 -3.66 1.84
CA VAL A 165 -3.16 -2.42 2.16
C VAL A 165 -3.84 -1.25 1.46
N ARG A 166 -3.98 -0.13 2.17
CA ARG A 166 -4.51 1.13 1.64
C ARG A 166 -3.55 2.28 1.89
N LEU A 167 -2.81 2.67 0.86
CA LEU A 167 -1.91 3.83 0.91
C LEU A 167 -2.59 5.05 0.31
N LYS A 168 -2.54 6.18 1.02
CA LYS A 168 -2.98 7.49 0.53
C LYS A 168 -1.76 8.35 0.25
N CYS A 169 -1.71 8.92 -0.94
CA CYS A 169 -0.77 9.98 -1.30
C CYS A 169 -1.54 11.29 -1.44
N SER A 170 -1.00 12.40 -0.92
CA SER A 170 -1.62 13.72 -1.05
C SER A 170 -0.63 14.79 -1.45
N ALA A 171 -0.97 15.62 -2.42
CA ALA A 171 -0.15 16.75 -2.85
C ALA A 171 -0.99 18.04 -2.94
N PRO A 172 -0.45 19.21 -2.53
CA PRO A 172 -1.16 20.48 -2.65
C PRO A 172 -1.58 20.76 -4.09
N ALA A 173 -2.81 21.22 -4.30
CA ALA A 173 -3.35 21.57 -5.61
C ALA A 173 -3.74 23.06 -5.65
N PRO A 174 -2.77 24.00 -5.56
CA PRO A 174 -3.06 25.44 -5.53
C PRO A 174 -3.66 25.95 -6.85
N CYS A 175 -3.40 25.29 -7.98
CA CYS A 175 -3.93 25.67 -9.29
C CYS A 175 -5.14 24.79 -9.67
N LEU A 176 -6.37 25.32 -9.59
CA LEU A 176 -7.58 24.52 -9.84
C LEU A 176 -7.78 24.12 -11.31
N SER A 177 -7.28 24.93 -12.24
CA SER A 177 -7.36 24.66 -13.67
C SER A 177 -6.37 23.57 -14.11
N GLN A 178 -5.31 23.34 -13.32
CA GLN A 178 -4.24 22.39 -13.62
C GLN A 178 -3.76 21.70 -12.32
N PRO A 179 -4.58 20.82 -11.72
CA PRO A 179 -4.18 20.09 -10.53
C PRO A 179 -3.04 19.11 -10.85
N PRO A 180 -2.22 18.73 -9.86
CA PRO A 180 -1.13 17.79 -10.09
C PRO A 180 -1.64 16.37 -10.35
N THR A 181 -0.88 15.60 -11.13
CA THR A 181 -1.12 14.17 -11.36
C THR A 181 -0.28 13.34 -10.38
N LEU A 182 -0.89 12.32 -9.77
CA LEU A 182 -0.26 11.47 -8.76
C LEU A 182 -0.03 10.07 -9.30
N THR A 183 1.24 9.68 -9.45
CA THR A 183 1.61 8.37 -9.99
C THR A 183 2.30 7.50 -8.95
N TRP A 184 1.87 6.24 -8.87
CA TRP A 184 2.47 5.24 -7.99
C TRP A 184 3.51 4.40 -8.75
N THR A 185 4.62 4.08 -8.08
CA THR A 185 5.65 3.20 -8.63
C THR A 185 6.21 2.29 -7.53
N PRO A 186 6.14 0.95 -7.67
CA PRO A 186 5.50 0.21 -8.76
C PRO A 186 3.96 0.32 -8.72
N GLY A 187 3.31 0.07 -9.86
CA GLY A 187 1.85 -0.02 -9.96
C GLY A 187 1.36 -1.35 -9.38
N LEU A 188 1.17 -1.41 -8.06
CA LEU A 188 0.84 -2.65 -7.33
C LEU A 188 -0.65 -3.03 -7.36
N GLY A 189 -1.51 -2.15 -7.85
CA GLY A 189 -2.96 -2.35 -7.84
C GLY A 189 -3.70 -1.13 -8.38
N ASP A 190 -4.99 -1.07 -8.04
CA ASP A 190 -5.86 0.02 -8.47
C ASP A 190 -5.55 1.30 -7.69
N SER A 191 -5.47 2.42 -8.43
CA SER A 191 -5.31 3.75 -7.86
C SER A 191 -6.44 4.67 -8.29
N GLN A 192 -7.04 5.37 -7.33
CA GLN A 192 -8.08 6.36 -7.61
C GLN A 192 -7.64 7.74 -7.15
N GLU A 193 -7.67 8.72 -8.06
CA GLU A 193 -7.43 10.12 -7.75
C GLU A 193 -8.72 10.85 -7.37
N THR A 194 -8.61 11.80 -6.45
CA THR A 194 -9.72 12.65 -6.01
C THR A 194 -9.19 14.00 -5.53
N LEU A 195 -9.80 15.08 -6.02
CA LEU A 195 -9.55 16.43 -5.53
C LEU A 195 -10.40 16.68 -4.28
N GLN A 196 -9.74 16.88 -3.14
CA GLN A 196 -10.39 17.12 -1.85
C GLN A 196 -10.26 18.60 -1.44
N GLU A 197 -11.20 19.08 -0.62
CA GLU A 197 -11.17 20.41 -0.03
C GLU A 197 -10.79 20.32 1.45
N ASN A 198 -9.82 21.13 1.87
CA ASN A 198 -9.41 21.27 3.26
C ASN A 198 -10.34 22.22 4.02
N GLN A 199 -10.21 22.27 5.35
CA GLN A 199 -11.02 23.16 6.20
C GLN A 199 -10.85 24.65 5.87
N ASP A 200 -9.67 25.04 5.38
CA ASP A 200 -9.34 26.39 4.93
C ASP A 200 -9.76 26.66 3.46
N LYS A 201 -10.57 25.75 2.88
CA LYS A 201 -11.03 25.74 1.49
C LYS A 201 -9.93 25.57 0.43
N THR A 202 -8.67 25.37 0.83
CA THR A 202 -7.61 25.00 -0.13
C THR A 202 -7.88 23.61 -0.68
N LYS A 203 -7.37 23.33 -1.89
CA LYS A 203 -7.56 22.02 -2.53
C LYS A 203 -6.29 21.18 -2.45
N VAL A 204 -6.49 19.88 -2.30
CA VAL A 204 -5.43 18.88 -2.26
C VAL A 204 -5.80 17.75 -3.20
N MET A 205 -4.87 17.35 -4.08
CA MET A 205 -5.05 16.14 -4.87
C MET A 205 -4.67 14.95 -4.02
N THR A 206 -5.49 13.91 -4.04
CA THR A 206 -5.23 12.68 -3.31
C THR A 206 -5.34 11.48 -4.22
N SER A 207 -4.45 10.51 -4.05
CA SER A 207 -4.50 9.23 -4.76
C SER A 207 -4.47 8.11 -3.73
N VAL A 208 -5.41 7.18 -3.83
CA VAL A 208 -5.48 6.02 -2.94
C VAL A 208 -5.09 4.78 -3.74
N LEU A 209 -4.00 4.12 -3.34
CA LEU A 209 -3.56 2.84 -3.88
C LEU A 209 -4.02 1.72 -2.94
N THR A 210 -4.71 0.73 -3.50
CA THR A 210 -5.12 -0.48 -2.79
C THR A 210 -4.52 -1.72 -3.44
N PHE A 211 -3.87 -2.57 -2.63
CA PHE A 211 -3.30 -3.83 -3.10
C PHE A 211 -3.23 -4.84 -1.96
N THR A 212 -3.12 -6.13 -2.31
CA THR A 212 -2.92 -7.19 -1.32
C THR A 212 -1.43 -7.40 -1.07
N ALA A 213 -1.00 -7.34 0.19
CA ALA A 213 0.38 -7.57 0.59
C ALA A 213 0.85 -8.98 0.23
N SER A 214 2.08 -9.09 -0.32
CA SER A 214 2.73 -10.34 -0.71
C SER A 214 4.14 -10.36 -0.13
N HIS A 215 4.66 -11.54 0.19
CA HIS A 215 6.07 -11.70 0.61
C HIS A 215 7.06 -11.10 -0.41
N LEU A 216 6.72 -11.09 -1.70
CA LEU A 216 7.53 -10.50 -2.77
C LEU A 216 7.66 -8.97 -2.67
N HIS A 217 6.76 -8.32 -1.94
CA HIS A 217 6.79 -6.87 -1.72
C HIS A 217 7.74 -6.48 -0.59
N HIS A 218 8.17 -7.42 0.29
CA HIS A 218 9.07 -7.08 1.38
C HIS A 218 10.39 -6.48 0.87
N GLY A 219 10.81 -5.37 1.48
CA GLY A 219 12.03 -4.65 1.13
C GLY A 219 11.93 -3.85 -0.18
N LYS A 220 10.78 -3.87 -0.87
CA LYS A 220 10.56 -3.04 -2.06
C LYS A 220 10.18 -1.62 -1.67
N THR A 221 10.67 -0.66 -2.45
CA THR A 221 10.33 0.75 -2.30
C THR A 221 9.10 1.09 -3.12
N ILE A 222 8.11 1.70 -2.47
CA ILE A 222 6.91 2.25 -3.09
C ILE A 222 7.05 3.77 -3.10
N SER A 223 6.93 4.37 -4.28
CA SER A 223 7.02 5.80 -4.52
C SER A 223 5.67 6.34 -4.96
N CYS A 224 5.28 7.50 -4.45
CA CYS A 224 4.25 8.35 -5.04
C CYS A 224 4.92 9.62 -5.59
N THR A 225 4.66 9.92 -6.86
CA THR A 225 5.19 11.09 -7.56
C THR A 225 4.06 12.07 -7.86
N ALA A 226 4.21 13.32 -7.43
CA ALA A 226 3.34 14.43 -7.80
C ALA A 226 3.95 15.20 -8.96
N THR A 227 3.22 15.32 -10.06
CA THR A 227 3.66 16.03 -11.28
C THR A 227 2.82 17.27 -11.49
N TYR A 228 3.49 18.43 -11.59
CA TYR A 228 2.87 19.74 -11.73
C TYR A 228 3.08 20.30 -13.15
N ASN A 229 1.98 20.71 -13.76
CA ASN A 229 1.97 21.44 -15.02
C ASN A 229 2.29 22.92 -14.78
N LYS A 230 3.11 23.51 -15.64
CA LYS A 230 3.46 24.93 -15.60
C LYS A 230 2.91 25.66 -16.82
N GLN A 231 2.46 26.89 -16.60
CA GLN A 231 1.84 27.75 -17.61
C GLN A 231 2.89 28.58 -18.39
N ASP A 232 4.11 28.68 -17.86
CA ASP A 232 5.21 29.46 -18.45
C ASP A 232 5.94 28.74 -19.61
N GLY A 233 5.47 27.55 -20.00
CA GLY A 233 6.08 26.72 -21.05
C GLY A 233 7.35 25.98 -20.61
N SER A 234 7.74 26.08 -19.34
CA SER A 234 8.86 25.31 -18.79
C SER A 234 8.49 23.84 -18.60
N PRO A 235 9.47 22.91 -18.58
CA PRO A 235 9.19 21.48 -18.47
C PRO A 235 8.50 21.15 -17.15
N LEU A 236 7.67 20.10 -17.15
CA LEU A 236 6.97 19.57 -15.99
C LEU A 236 7.90 19.45 -14.78
N SER A 237 7.39 19.81 -13.61
CA SER A 237 8.13 19.68 -12.35
C SER A 237 7.49 18.59 -11.52
N SER A 238 8.30 17.69 -10.96
CA SER A 238 7.81 16.61 -10.11
C SER A 238 8.59 16.50 -8.81
N ALA A 239 7.90 16.08 -7.75
CA ALA A 239 8.47 15.65 -6.50
C ALA A 239 7.88 14.30 -6.11
N HIS A 240 8.61 13.53 -5.32
CA HIS A 240 8.17 12.20 -4.92
C HIS A 240 8.46 11.93 -3.46
N SER A 241 7.67 11.04 -2.89
CA SER A 241 7.85 10.49 -1.55
C SER A 241 7.85 8.98 -1.63
N VAL A 242 8.70 8.36 -0.81
CA VAL A 242 8.94 6.93 -0.83
C VAL A 242 8.73 6.31 0.54
N LEU A 243 8.29 5.06 0.57
CA LEU A 243 8.33 4.20 1.75
C LEU A 243 8.85 2.82 1.35
N THR A 244 9.44 2.11 2.30
CA THR A 244 9.88 0.72 2.11
C THR A 244 8.85 -0.20 2.75
N ALA A 245 8.36 -1.18 2.00
CA ALA A 245 7.37 -2.13 2.49
C ALA A 245 8.02 -3.14 3.43
N ASP A 246 7.52 -3.20 4.66
CA ASP A 246 7.86 -4.24 5.61
C ASP A 246 6.73 -5.26 5.75
N ILE A 247 6.86 -6.40 5.06
CA ILE A 247 5.82 -7.43 5.02
C ILE A 247 6.32 -8.67 5.77
N SER A 248 5.56 -9.11 6.76
CA SER A 248 5.81 -10.35 7.49
C SER A 248 5.02 -11.51 6.85
N TYR A 249 5.65 -12.67 6.70
CA TYR A 249 5.10 -13.83 5.98
C TYR A 249 5.56 -15.16 6.60
N THR A 250 4.77 -16.21 6.36
CA THR A 250 5.13 -17.60 6.72
C THR A 250 6.33 -18.07 5.89
N PRO A 251 7.10 -19.08 6.34
CA PRO A 251 8.25 -19.55 5.58
C PRO A 251 7.89 -19.95 4.13
N LYS A 252 8.59 -19.36 3.17
CA LYS A 252 8.48 -19.60 1.72
C LYS A 252 9.75 -20.22 1.19
N SER A 253 9.65 -20.76 -0.02
CA SER A 253 10.78 -21.34 -0.76
C SER A 253 11.58 -22.34 0.10
N THR A 254 10.87 -23.13 0.92
CA THR A 254 11.48 -24.15 1.76
C THR A 254 12.11 -25.23 0.88
N THR A 255 13.41 -25.44 0.99
CA THR A 255 14.16 -26.40 0.17
C THR A 255 15.07 -27.25 1.03
N VAL A 256 15.40 -28.43 0.52
CA VAL A 256 16.31 -29.39 1.14
C VAL A 256 17.51 -29.56 0.22
N SER A 257 18.71 -29.48 0.79
CA SER A 257 19.97 -29.79 0.12
C SER A 257 20.62 -31.00 0.78
N VAL A 258 21.24 -31.86 -0.03
CA VAL A 258 21.88 -33.11 0.40
C VAL A 258 23.38 -32.99 0.21
N ARG A 259 24.16 -33.34 1.25
CA ARG A 259 25.62 -33.35 1.20
C ARG A 259 26.17 -34.68 1.76
N PRO A 260 27.04 -35.40 1.03
CA PRO A 260 27.50 -35.15 -0.34
C PRO A 260 26.38 -35.22 -1.39
N SER A 261 26.52 -34.43 -2.46
CA SER A 261 25.58 -34.39 -3.59
C SER A 261 25.95 -35.42 -4.66
N GLY A 262 24.96 -36.12 -5.21
CA GLY A 262 25.14 -37.15 -6.25
C GLY A 262 24.83 -38.56 -5.76
N PRO A 263 25.06 -39.60 -6.58
CA PRO A 263 24.95 -40.98 -6.14
C PRO A 263 25.93 -41.24 -5.01
N VAL A 264 25.42 -41.53 -3.81
CA VAL A 264 26.24 -41.88 -2.64
C VAL A 264 26.22 -43.39 -2.43
N PRO A 265 27.32 -44.06 -2.08
CA PRO A 265 27.28 -45.48 -1.75
C PRO A 265 26.27 -45.76 -0.63
N GLU A 266 25.61 -46.91 -0.69
CA GLU A 266 24.79 -47.39 0.42
C GLU A 266 25.60 -47.41 1.73
N ASP A 267 24.93 -47.10 2.84
CA ASP A 267 25.49 -46.94 4.18
C ASP A 267 26.41 -45.70 4.37
N THR A 268 26.41 -44.77 3.42
CA THR A 268 27.12 -43.49 3.56
C THR A 268 26.30 -42.52 4.41
N ASN A 269 26.93 -41.88 5.40
CA ASN A 269 26.29 -40.79 6.13
C ASN A 269 26.17 -39.53 5.26
N VAL A 270 24.93 -39.05 5.11
CA VAL A 270 24.61 -37.80 4.42
C VAL A 270 24.01 -36.80 5.39
N THR A 271 24.30 -35.53 5.14
CA THR A 271 23.74 -34.39 5.85
C THR A 271 22.69 -33.73 4.97
N LEU A 272 21.45 -33.72 5.44
CA LEU A 272 20.36 -32.94 4.87
C LEU A 272 20.37 -31.55 5.52
N THR A 273 20.27 -30.49 4.73
CA THR A 273 20.14 -29.11 5.23
C THR A 273 18.88 -28.48 4.67
N CYS A 274 18.02 -27.97 5.55
CA CYS A 274 16.80 -27.27 5.18
C CYS A 274 17.00 -25.76 5.21
N THR A 275 16.54 -25.08 4.16
CA THR A 275 16.60 -23.62 4.03
C THR A 275 15.23 -23.08 3.69
N SER A 276 14.86 -21.93 4.25
CA SER A 276 13.57 -21.28 3.98
C SER A 276 13.70 -19.77 4.15
N ASP A 277 13.03 -19.02 3.29
CA ASP A 277 12.90 -17.56 3.40
C ASP A 277 11.69 -17.23 4.29
N ALA A 278 11.87 -16.48 5.37
CA ALA A 278 10.79 -16.19 6.31
C ALA A 278 11.00 -14.85 7.02
N LYS A 279 9.91 -14.13 7.27
CA LYS A 279 9.89 -12.96 8.14
C LYS A 279 8.70 -13.00 9.11
N PRO A 280 8.91 -13.10 10.43
CA PRO A 280 10.19 -13.22 11.13
C PRO A 280 10.95 -14.52 10.80
N ALA A 281 12.23 -14.56 11.17
CA ALA A 281 13.10 -15.72 10.94
C ALA A 281 12.52 -17.02 11.51
N VAL A 282 12.84 -18.13 10.83
CA VAL A 282 12.43 -19.48 11.22
C VAL A 282 12.93 -19.81 12.62
N ARG A 283 12.07 -20.42 13.44
CA ARG A 283 12.39 -20.84 14.82
C ARG A 283 12.66 -22.33 14.91
N ASN A 284 11.90 -23.14 14.18
CA ASN A 284 12.00 -24.59 14.22
C ASN A 284 12.03 -25.18 12.80
N TYR A 285 12.79 -26.26 12.65
CA TYR A 285 12.78 -27.12 11.48
C TYR A 285 12.43 -28.54 11.91
N THR A 286 11.53 -29.18 11.18
CA THR A 286 10.99 -30.51 11.49
C THR A 286 11.09 -31.37 10.24
N TRP A 287 11.67 -32.57 10.38
CA TRP A 287 11.92 -33.48 9.27
C TRP A 287 10.94 -34.63 9.28
N TYR A 288 10.46 -34.98 8.09
CA TYR A 288 9.54 -36.07 7.86
C TYR A 288 10.05 -36.97 6.74
N ARG A 289 9.84 -38.28 6.90
CA ARG A 289 10.01 -39.27 5.85
C ARG A 289 8.64 -39.52 5.19
N ALA A 290 8.60 -39.48 3.87
CA ALA A 290 7.39 -39.61 3.05
C ALA A 290 7.37 -40.99 2.36
N ASP A 291 6.96 -42.02 3.11
CA ASP A 291 6.82 -43.39 2.61
C ASP A 291 5.36 -43.65 2.21
N GLY A 292 5.10 -44.14 0.99
CA GLY A 292 3.79 -44.73 0.65
C GLY A 292 2.56 -43.83 0.87
N GLY A 293 2.74 -42.50 0.93
CA GLY A 293 1.67 -41.52 1.20
C GLY A 293 1.53 -41.09 2.67
N GLN A 294 2.35 -41.60 3.59
CA GLN A 294 2.36 -41.20 5.00
C GLN A 294 3.64 -40.43 5.36
N GLU A 295 3.49 -39.34 6.10
CA GLU A 295 4.59 -38.53 6.63
C GLU A 295 4.91 -38.96 8.06
N THR A 296 6.12 -39.47 8.30
CA THR A 296 6.58 -39.91 9.63
C THR A 296 7.67 -38.98 10.13
N PHE A 297 7.52 -38.49 11.36
CA PHE A 297 8.50 -37.61 12.00
C PHE A 297 9.84 -38.36 12.21
N ILE A 298 10.95 -37.74 11.82
CA ILE A 298 12.30 -38.32 11.95
C ILE A 298 13.31 -37.45 12.69
N GLY A 299 13.04 -36.16 12.90
CA GLY A 299 13.97 -35.31 13.63
C GLY A 299 13.64 -33.81 13.59
N THR A 300 14.43 -33.03 14.32
CA THR A 300 14.36 -31.56 14.36
C THR A 300 15.73 -30.94 14.15
N GLY A 301 15.75 -29.65 13.78
CA GLY A 301 16.97 -28.88 13.53
C GLY A 301 17.17 -28.57 12.05
N GLN A 302 17.91 -27.50 11.75
CA GLN A 302 18.13 -27.05 10.37
C GLN A 302 18.87 -28.11 9.54
N THR A 303 19.73 -28.89 10.19
CA THR A 303 20.49 -29.99 9.58
C THR A 303 20.12 -31.32 10.21
N LEU A 304 19.96 -32.36 9.40
CA LEU A 304 19.71 -33.73 9.85
C LEU A 304 20.73 -34.69 9.21
N ASN A 305 21.40 -35.50 10.03
CA ASN A 305 22.31 -36.52 9.54
C ASN A 305 21.58 -37.87 9.48
N ILE A 306 21.63 -38.52 8.32
CA ILE A 306 21.03 -39.84 8.10
C ILE A 306 21.96 -40.71 7.28
N THR A 307 21.77 -42.02 7.36
CA THR A 307 22.53 -42.99 6.57
C THR A 307 21.78 -43.26 5.27
N ALA A 308 22.47 -43.16 4.12
CA ALA A 308 21.90 -43.41 2.81
C ALA A 308 21.58 -44.89 2.63
N SER A 309 20.34 -45.20 2.25
CA SER A 309 19.86 -46.55 1.95
C SER A 309 18.96 -46.54 0.73
N LYS A 310 18.88 -47.65 -0.02
CA LYS A 310 17.89 -47.78 -1.09
C LYS A 310 16.44 -47.73 -0.58
N LEU A 311 16.25 -48.02 0.70
CA LEU A 311 14.98 -47.92 1.41
C LEU A 311 14.76 -46.55 2.07
N THR A 312 15.78 -45.67 2.13
CA THR A 312 15.58 -44.31 2.65
C THR A 312 14.80 -43.50 1.63
N ALA A 313 13.54 -43.31 1.98
CA ALA A 313 12.55 -42.67 1.17
C ALA A 313 12.74 -41.17 1.02
N ALA A 314 11.88 -40.61 0.18
CA ALA A 314 11.56 -39.21 0.10
C ALA A 314 11.54 -38.51 1.47
N PHE A 315 12.17 -37.35 1.57
CA PHE A 315 12.19 -36.49 2.74
C PHE A 315 11.43 -35.20 2.48
N ILE A 316 10.84 -34.68 3.54
CA ILE A 316 10.17 -33.39 3.57
C ILE A 316 10.68 -32.65 4.80
N CYS A 317 11.00 -31.38 4.62
CA CYS A 317 11.27 -30.46 5.71
C CYS A 317 10.07 -29.51 5.89
N MET A 318 9.67 -29.30 7.13
CA MET A 318 8.79 -28.21 7.52
C MET A 318 9.59 -27.16 8.30
N ALA A 319 9.58 -25.93 7.80
CA ALA A 319 10.12 -24.76 8.50
C ALA A 319 8.98 -24.02 9.19
N GLU A 320 9.17 -23.57 10.43
CA GLU A 320 8.13 -22.89 11.21
C GLU A 320 8.63 -21.55 11.75
N ASN A 321 7.84 -20.50 11.55
CA ASN A 321 8.02 -19.22 12.23
C ASN A 321 6.75 -18.87 13.04
N LEU A 322 6.75 -17.69 13.65
CA LEU A 322 5.61 -17.20 14.45
C LEU A 322 4.26 -17.13 13.70
N LEU A 323 4.29 -17.04 12.38
CA LEU A 323 3.10 -16.86 11.56
C LEU A 323 2.56 -18.20 11.02
N GLY A 324 3.39 -19.25 11.02
CA GLY A 324 3.01 -20.57 10.54
C GLY A 324 4.17 -21.33 9.90
N THR A 325 3.84 -22.26 9.01
CA THR A 325 4.76 -23.26 8.48
C THR A 325 4.94 -23.19 6.97
N GLY A 326 6.16 -23.44 6.48
CA GLY A 326 6.50 -23.69 5.09
C GLY A 326 6.95 -25.14 4.89
N ARG A 327 6.44 -25.79 3.84
CA ARG A 327 6.74 -27.20 3.51
C ARG A 327 7.61 -27.26 2.27
N SER A 328 8.69 -28.05 2.32
CA SER A 328 9.52 -28.29 1.15
C SER A 328 8.86 -29.22 0.15
N ASN A 329 9.37 -29.21 -1.09
CA ASN A 329 9.12 -30.30 -2.01
C ASN A 329 9.76 -31.60 -1.47
N ILE A 330 9.23 -32.72 -1.94
CA ILE A 330 9.81 -34.04 -1.68
C ILE A 330 11.22 -34.11 -2.28
N SER A 331 12.20 -34.49 -1.47
CA SER A 331 13.59 -34.67 -1.89
C SER A 331 14.05 -36.11 -1.67
N GLN A 332 14.81 -36.68 -2.59
CA GLN A 332 15.32 -38.05 -2.50
C GLN A 332 16.84 -38.06 -2.53
N ILE A 333 17.44 -39.04 -1.86
CA ILE A 333 18.88 -39.30 -1.96
C ILE A 333 19.09 -40.24 -3.14
N ASP A 334 20.03 -39.89 -4.02
CA ASP A 334 20.51 -40.78 -5.07
C ASP A 334 21.53 -41.74 -4.46
N VAL A 335 21.25 -43.04 -4.46
CA VAL A 335 22.09 -44.06 -3.80
C VAL A 335 22.70 -44.98 -4.85
N GLN A 336 24.03 -45.05 -4.86
CA GLN A 336 24.80 -45.95 -5.70
C GLN A 336 24.91 -47.32 -5.03
N CYS A 337 24.39 -48.35 -5.71
CA CYS A 337 24.59 -49.73 -5.29
C CYS A 337 25.99 -50.19 -5.71
N MET A 338 26.84 -50.50 -4.73
CA MET A 338 27.94 -51.42 -4.98
C MET A 338 27.31 -52.80 -5.01
N ALA A 339 26.93 -53.26 -6.21
CA ALA A 339 26.67 -54.67 -6.41
C ALA A 339 27.95 -55.40 -6.01
N TYR A 340 28.02 -55.90 -4.78
CA TYR A 340 28.80 -57.09 -4.54
C TYR A 340 28.15 -58.13 -5.46
N CYS A 341 28.74 -58.31 -6.64
CA CYS A 341 28.76 -59.61 -7.26
C CYS A 341 29.35 -60.53 -6.18
N VAL A 342 28.49 -61.06 -5.31
CA VAL A 342 28.75 -62.34 -4.71
C VAL A 342 28.91 -63.20 -5.94
N ASN A 343 30.16 -63.43 -6.32
CA ASN A 343 30.50 -64.53 -7.17
C ASN A 343 29.83 -65.69 -6.45
N ALA A 344 28.64 -66.07 -6.93
CA ALA A 344 28.08 -67.37 -6.71
C ALA A 344 29.07 -68.29 -7.40
N LYS A 345 30.20 -68.53 -6.71
CA LYS A 345 30.89 -69.80 -6.76
C LYS A 345 29.77 -70.76 -6.47
N PHE A 346 29.22 -71.33 -7.53
CA PHE A 346 28.51 -72.59 -7.50
C PHE A 346 29.44 -73.58 -6.80
N TYR A 347 29.45 -73.54 -5.47
CA TYR A 347 29.82 -74.68 -4.67
C TYR A 347 28.74 -75.70 -5.00
N LYS A 348 29.08 -76.56 -5.96
CA LYS A 348 28.42 -77.83 -6.19
C LYS A 348 28.26 -78.49 -4.83
N MET A 349 27.09 -78.35 -4.23
CA MET A 349 26.68 -79.19 -3.12
C MET A 349 26.67 -80.63 -3.65
N PRO A 350 27.43 -81.58 -3.05
CA PRO A 350 27.60 -82.93 -3.57
C PRO A 350 26.33 -83.80 -3.42
N TYR A 351 25.26 -83.24 -2.85
CA TYR A 351 24.01 -83.95 -2.58
C TYR A 351 23.13 -84.20 -3.82
N ILE A 352 23.25 -83.38 -4.88
CA ILE A 352 22.49 -83.62 -6.12
C ILE A 352 23.07 -84.79 -6.93
N GLN A 353 24.36 -85.08 -6.77
CA GLN A 353 25.03 -86.18 -7.49
C GLN A 353 24.81 -87.56 -6.85
N ILE A 354 24.53 -87.60 -5.54
CA ILE A 354 24.17 -88.83 -4.83
C ILE A 354 22.71 -89.25 -5.12
N CYS A 355 21.79 -88.28 -5.26
CA CYS A 355 20.42 -88.57 -5.68
C CYS A 355 20.35 -89.05 -7.15
N PHE A 356 21.21 -88.54 -8.04
CA PHE A 356 21.21 -88.96 -9.45
C PHE A 356 21.70 -90.40 -9.66
N LEU A 357 22.70 -90.84 -8.89
CA LEU A 357 23.20 -92.24 -8.95
C LEU A 357 22.26 -93.24 -8.26
N ALA A 358 21.58 -92.85 -7.18
CA ALA A 358 20.57 -93.69 -6.53
C ALA A 358 19.32 -93.90 -7.42
N VAL A 359 18.93 -92.87 -8.18
CA VAL A 359 17.82 -92.95 -9.12
C VAL A 359 18.21 -93.79 -10.35
N LEU A 360 19.43 -93.66 -10.89
CA LEU A 360 19.92 -94.49 -12.00
C LEU A 360 20.04 -95.98 -11.62
N HIS A 361 20.46 -96.33 -10.41
CA HIS A 361 20.49 -97.74 -9.96
C HIS A 361 19.11 -98.35 -9.70
N LEU A 362 18.08 -97.55 -9.41
CA LEU A 362 16.70 -98.01 -9.33
C LEU A 362 16.05 -98.21 -10.72
N PHE A 363 16.55 -97.52 -11.75
CA PHE A 363 16.02 -97.59 -13.12
C PHE A 363 16.62 -98.71 -13.99
N ASP A 364 17.78 -99.28 -13.65
CA ASP A 364 18.31 -100.49 -14.29
C ASP A 364 17.50 -101.76 -13.95
N SER A 365 16.64 -101.73 -12.93
CA SER A 365 15.82 -102.88 -12.52
C SER A 365 14.43 -102.96 -13.19
N LEU A 366 14.02 -101.97 -13.99
CA LEU A 366 12.67 -101.91 -14.58
C LEU A 366 12.66 -101.68 -16.10
N ALA A 367 13.81 -101.83 -16.77
CA ALA A 367 13.92 -101.84 -18.22
C ALA A 367 13.41 -103.17 -18.82
N ASN A 368 12.09 -103.37 -18.85
CA ASN A 368 11.44 -104.24 -19.82
C ASN A 368 9.94 -103.89 -19.92
N ASN A 369 9.63 -102.71 -20.46
CA ASN A 369 8.31 -102.48 -21.03
C ASN A 369 8.30 -101.35 -22.07
N ILE A 370 7.89 -101.69 -23.28
CA ILE A 370 7.94 -100.86 -24.49
C ILE A 370 6.96 -99.65 -24.43
N LEU A 371 6.11 -99.55 -23.41
CA LEU A 371 5.19 -98.42 -23.23
C LEU A 371 5.85 -97.13 -22.69
N PHE A 372 7.05 -97.20 -22.10
CA PHE A 372 7.66 -96.05 -21.41
C PHE A 372 8.39 -95.06 -22.33
N HIS A 373 8.77 -95.47 -23.55
CA HIS A 373 9.53 -94.62 -24.45
C HIS A 373 8.71 -93.42 -24.97
N ARG A 374 7.37 -93.55 -25.04
CA ARG A 374 6.48 -92.46 -25.45
C ARG A 374 6.24 -91.40 -24.35
N LEU A 375 6.35 -91.77 -23.07
CA LEU A 375 6.28 -90.79 -21.96
C LEU A 375 7.57 -89.99 -21.78
N PHE A 376 8.72 -90.55 -22.18
CA PHE A 376 10.00 -89.87 -22.07
C PHE A 376 10.12 -88.69 -23.06
N LEU A 377 9.56 -88.83 -24.27
CA LEU A 377 9.56 -87.76 -25.27
C LEU A 377 8.63 -86.59 -24.92
N THR A 378 7.56 -86.84 -24.16
CA THR A 378 6.67 -85.77 -23.69
C THR A 378 7.27 -85.01 -22.49
N PHE A 379 7.99 -85.68 -21.59
CA PHE A 379 8.68 -85.03 -20.46
C PHE A 379 9.93 -84.25 -20.87
N ALA A 380 10.69 -84.70 -21.87
CA ALA A 380 11.87 -83.98 -22.38
C ALA A 380 11.50 -82.66 -23.12
N SER A 381 10.27 -82.55 -23.63
CA SER A 381 9.76 -81.33 -24.26
C SER A 381 9.40 -80.24 -23.23
N LEU A 382 8.85 -80.64 -22.07
CA LEU A 382 8.47 -79.72 -21.00
C LEU A 382 9.68 -79.10 -20.27
N PHE A 383 10.85 -79.73 -20.32
CA PHE A 383 12.08 -79.22 -19.68
C PHE A 383 12.90 -78.26 -20.55
N LYS A 384 12.44 -77.93 -21.78
CA LYS A 384 13.05 -76.90 -22.64
C LYS A 384 12.44 -75.50 -22.44
N LEU A 385 11.53 -75.34 -21.48
CA LEU A 385 10.80 -74.11 -21.20
C LEU A 385 10.95 -73.60 -19.75
N PHE A 386 11.96 -74.09 -19.01
CA PHE A 386 12.40 -73.53 -17.73
C PHE A 386 13.89 -73.21 -17.75
#